data_AF-A0A0L8GED8-F1
#
_entry.id   AF-A0A0L8GED8-F1
#
_cell.length_a   1.000
_cell.length_b   1.000
_cell.length_c   1.000
_cell.angle_alpha   90.00
_cell.angle_beta   90.00
_cell.angle_gamma   90.00
#
_symmetry.space_group_name_H-M   'P 1'
#
loop_
_entity.id
_entity.type
_entity.pdbx_description
1 polymer ?
#
loop_
_entity_poly.entity_id
_entity_poly.type
_entity_poly.pdbx_seq_one_letter_code
_entity_poly.pdbx_strand_id
1 'polypeptide(L)'
;MTEVMKYFSMLMDQANRSVCKNINNFIKQDIRKVKEAKKYFEKISDEMDNALIKNSNALRSKPQECEDATNGLIAMSSAFAHNSLDYVYQINVLRLKKRFDVLETMLSFMNAQNTYFHQGHDLFIDLDPYVKNVRDQKTVDNSIVIVAAAAANEDDDDDDYDDDSFVKHCVFFGGGR
;
A
#
# COMPACT_ATOMS: atom_id res chain seq x y z
N MET A 1 17.28 9.05 7.28
CA MET A 1 15.81 9.27 7.34
C MET A 1 15.23 9.73 6.00
N THR A 2 15.89 10.64 5.29
CA THR A 2 15.48 11.14 3.96
C THR A 2 15.23 10.02 2.93
N GLU A 3 16.09 9.00 2.91
CA GLU A 3 16.00 7.89 1.94
C GLU A 3 14.80 6.97 2.18
N VAL A 4 14.44 6.73 3.44
CA VAL A 4 13.21 6.00 3.79
C VAL A 4 11.98 6.79 3.34
N MET A 5 11.98 8.12 3.54
CA MET A 5 10.90 8.99 3.06
C MET A 5 10.79 8.97 1.53
N LYS A 6 11.92 8.92 0.82
CA LYS A 6 11.96 8.80 -0.64
C LYS A 6 11.34 7.49 -1.12
N TYR A 7 11.71 6.35 -0.53
CA TYR A 7 11.11 5.05 -0.87
C TYR A 7 9.61 5.01 -0.56
N PHE A 8 9.20 5.61 0.56
CA PHE A 8 7.79 5.72 0.91
C PHE A 8 7.00 6.59 -0.09
N SER A 9 7.56 7.72 -0.53
CA SER A 9 6.95 8.54 -1.59
C SER A 9 6.82 7.78 -2.90
N MET A 10 7.82 6.98 -3.29
CA MET A 10 7.76 6.14 -4.50
C MET A 10 6.65 5.08 -4.41
N LEU A 11 6.51 4.43 -3.25
CA LEU A 11 5.41 3.49 -2.97
C LEU A 11 4.05 4.16 -3.14
N MET A 12 3.86 5.31 -2.49
CA MET A 12 2.58 6.03 -2.53
C MET A 12 2.22 6.48 -3.94
N ASP A 13 3.20 6.96 -4.70
CA ASP A 13 3.02 7.42 -6.07
C ASP A 13 2.70 6.26 -7.03
N GLN A 14 3.35 5.10 -6.85
CA GLN A 14 3.05 3.89 -7.61
C GLN A 14 1.67 3.32 -7.27
N ALA A 15 1.32 3.26 -5.98
CA ALA A 15 0.00 2.83 -5.52
C ALA A 15 -1.10 3.75 -6.08
N ASN A 16 -0.93 5.06 -5.96
CA ASN A 16 -1.89 6.04 -6.44
C ASN A 16 -2.08 5.95 -7.97
N ARG A 17 -0.99 5.90 -8.74
CA ARG A 17 -1.07 5.76 -10.21
C ARG A 17 -1.77 4.47 -10.63
N SER A 18 -1.40 3.34 -10.04
CA SER A 18 -1.96 2.02 -10.40
C SER A 18 -3.47 1.98 -10.13
N VAL A 19 -3.87 2.34 -8.90
CA VAL A 19 -5.26 2.36 -8.47
C VAL A 19 -6.09 3.34 -9.30
N CYS A 20 -5.65 4.60 -9.42
CA CYS A 20 -6.41 5.62 -10.12
C CYS A 20 -6.55 5.30 -11.62
N LYS A 21 -5.49 4.80 -12.26
CA LYS A 21 -5.53 4.45 -13.68
C LYS A 21 -6.48 3.28 -13.94
N ASN A 22 -6.41 2.22 -13.14
CA ASN A 22 -7.26 1.04 -13.30
C ASN A 22 -8.75 1.38 -13.11
N ILE A 23 -9.08 2.13 -12.05
CA ILE A 23 -10.46 2.56 -11.79
C ILE A 23 -10.97 3.49 -12.90
N ASN A 24 -10.16 4.46 -13.34
CA ASN A 24 -10.56 5.38 -14.40
C ASN A 24 -10.81 4.64 -15.73
N ASN A 25 -9.96 3.67 -16.08
CA ASN A 25 -10.13 2.86 -17.28
C ASN A 25 -11.41 2.02 -17.20
N PHE A 26 -11.66 1.36 -16.07
CA PHE A 26 -12.87 0.57 -15.85
C PHE A 26 -14.13 1.42 -16.05
N ILE A 27 -14.16 2.64 -15.48
CA ILE A 27 -15.31 3.55 -15.60
C ILE A 27 -15.46 4.05 -17.04
N LYS A 28 -14.39 4.54 -17.66
CA LYS A 28 -14.47 5.23 -18.96
C LYS A 28 -14.64 4.27 -20.13
N GLN A 29 -14.10 3.06 -20.03
CA GLN A 29 -14.09 2.10 -21.13
C GLN A 29 -15.13 1.01 -20.91
N ASP A 30 -15.03 0.24 -19.81
CA ASP A 30 -15.82 -0.97 -19.66
C ASP A 30 -17.28 -0.66 -19.31
N ILE A 31 -17.53 0.25 -18.36
CA ILE A 31 -18.90 0.68 -18.04
C ILE A 31 -19.54 1.36 -19.25
N ARG A 32 -18.78 2.17 -19.99
CA ARG A 32 -19.29 2.86 -21.18
C ARG A 32 -19.74 1.87 -22.26
N LYS A 33 -18.94 0.84 -22.55
CA LYS A 33 -19.30 -0.21 -23.52
C LYS A 33 -20.62 -0.90 -23.15
N VAL A 34 -20.82 -1.26 -21.89
CA VAL A 34 -22.08 -1.89 -21.44
C VAL A 34 -23.26 -0.93 -21.55
N LYS A 35 -23.06 0.38 -21.29
CA LYS A 35 -24.11 1.39 -21.50
C LYS A 35 -24.50 1.52 -22.98
N GLU A 36 -23.53 1.49 -23.88
CA GLU A 36 -23.78 1.52 -25.33
C GLU A 36 -24.51 0.25 -25.79
N ALA A 37 -24.10 -0.93 -25.31
CA ALA A 37 -24.80 -2.19 -25.55
C ALA A 37 -26.24 -2.18 -25.02
N LYS A 38 -26.48 -1.63 -23.82
CA LYS A 38 -27.82 -1.44 -23.26
C LYS A 38 -28.70 -0.58 -24.15
N LYS A 39 -28.17 0.56 -24.63
CA LYS A 39 -28.92 1.45 -25.53
C LYS A 39 -29.31 0.76 -26.83
N TYR A 40 -28.40 -0.06 -27.38
CA TYR A 40 -28.67 -0.82 -28.59
C TYR A 40 -29.69 -1.94 -28.33
N PHE A 41 -29.61 -2.62 -27.18
CA PHE A 41 -30.63 -3.56 -26.70
C PHE A 41 -32.02 -2.93 -26.60
N GLU A 42 -32.13 -1.76 -25.97
CA GLU A 42 -33.40 -1.03 -25.85
C GLU A 42 -33.96 -0.68 -27.24
N LYS A 43 -33.13 -0.17 -28.15
CA LYS A 43 -33.55 0.14 -29.53
C LYS A 43 -34.12 -1.08 -30.26
N ILE A 44 -33.43 -2.23 -30.21
CA ILE A 44 -33.89 -3.46 -30.87
C ILE A 44 -35.15 -4.02 -30.20
N SER A 45 -35.31 -3.80 -28.88
CA SER A 45 -36.54 -4.16 -28.15
C SER A 45 -37.73 -3.35 -28.67
N ASP A 46 -37.56 -2.02 -28.83
CA ASP A 46 -38.60 -1.15 -29.39
C ASP A 46 -38.96 -1.55 -30.84
N GLU A 47 -37.98 -1.91 -31.66
CA GLU A 47 -38.21 -2.39 -33.03
C GLU A 47 -38.99 -3.72 -33.06
N MET A 48 -38.72 -4.62 -32.12
CA MET A 48 -39.47 -5.87 -31.95
C MET A 48 -40.92 -5.62 -31.55
N ASP A 49 -41.18 -4.71 -30.61
CA ASP A 49 -42.54 -4.32 -30.21
C ASP A 49 -43.32 -3.72 -31.38
N ASN A 50 -42.67 -2.87 -32.19
CA ASN A 50 -43.27 -2.33 -33.41
C ASN A 50 -43.59 -3.42 -34.45
N ALA A 51 -42.71 -4.41 -34.63
CA ALA A 51 -42.95 -5.54 -35.52
C ALA A 51 -44.14 -6.40 -35.07
N LEU A 52 -44.28 -6.62 -33.76
CA LEU A 52 -45.42 -7.32 -33.17
C LEU A 52 -46.74 -6.59 -33.45
N ILE A 53 -46.78 -5.27 -33.24
CA ILE A 53 -47.95 -4.43 -33.53
C ILE A 53 -48.30 -4.46 -35.02
N LYS A 54 -47.28 -4.35 -35.89
CA LYS A 54 -47.49 -4.40 -37.33
C LYS A 54 -48.08 -5.76 -37.76
N ASN A 55 -47.58 -6.86 -37.20
CA ASN A 55 -48.09 -8.19 -37.49
C ASN A 55 -49.52 -8.40 -36.96
N SER A 56 -49.84 -7.91 -35.76
CA SER A 56 -51.19 -8.03 -35.20
C SER A 56 -52.24 -7.23 -36.00
N ASN A 57 -51.83 -6.11 -36.61
CA ASN A 57 -52.70 -5.25 -37.39
C ASN A 57 -52.84 -5.67 -38.86
N ALA A 58 -52.13 -6.70 -39.30
CA ALA A 58 -52.22 -7.16 -40.69
C ALA A 58 -53.63 -7.68 -41.02
N LEU A 59 -54.23 -7.16 -42.10
CA LEU A 59 -55.55 -7.58 -42.51
C LEU A 59 -55.50 -8.98 -43.12
N ARG A 60 -56.18 -9.94 -42.49
CA ARG A 60 -56.28 -11.32 -42.98
C ARG A 60 -56.90 -11.46 -44.38
N SER A 61 -57.61 -10.44 -44.85
CA SER A 61 -58.15 -10.37 -46.21
C SER A 61 -57.08 -10.11 -47.28
N LYS A 62 -55.86 -9.76 -46.89
CA LYS A 62 -54.73 -9.49 -47.78
C LYS A 62 -53.56 -10.45 -47.45
N PRO A 63 -53.56 -11.66 -48.03
CA PRO A 63 -52.60 -12.71 -47.67
C PRO A 63 -51.14 -12.28 -47.80
N GLN A 64 -50.79 -11.53 -48.85
CA GLN A 64 -49.43 -11.05 -49.08
C GLN A 64 -48.94 -10.09 -47.99
N GLU A 65 -49.77 -9.12 -47.58
CA GLU A 65 -49.42 -8.19 -46.50
C GLU A 65 -49.25 -8.93 -45.16
N CYS A 66 -50.05 -9.96 -44.93
CA CYS A 66 -49.94 -10.84 -43.76
C CYS A 66 -48.62 -11.63 -43.75
N GLU A 67 -48.24 -12.18 -44.90
CA GLU A 67 -47.00 -12.93 -45.07
C GLU A 67 -45.77 -12.03 -44.86
N ASP A 68 -45.75 -10.85 -45.47
CA ASP A 68 -44.67 -9.88 -45.33
C ASP A 68 -44.51 -9.41 -43.87
N ALA A 69 -45.61 -9.16 -43.16
CA ALA A 69 -45.59 -8.79 -41.75
C ALA A 69 -45.07 -9.93 -40.85
N THR A 70 -45.47 -11.17 -41.14
CA THR A 70 -45.01 -12.36 -40.42
C THR A 70 -43.50 -12.59 -40.64
N ASN A 71 -43.04 -12.50 -41.88
CA ASN A 71 -41.63 -12.67 -42.24
C ASN A 71 -40.76 -11.58 -41.58
N GLY A 72 -41.23 -10.32 -41.58
CA GLY A 72 -40.58 -9.23 -40.87
C GLY A 72 -40.47 -9.49 -39.36
N LEU A 73 -41.53 -10.00 -38.73
CA LEU A 73 -41.53 -10.35 -37.31
C LEU A 73 -40.56 -11.49 -36.99
N ILE A 74 -40.49 -12.53 -37.82
CA ILE A 74 -39.55 -13.64 -37.62
C ILE A 74 -38.11 -13.15 -37.69
N ALA A 75 -37.78 -12.33 -38.69
CA ALA A 75 -36.46 -11.73 -38.82
C ALA A 75 -36.11 -10.86 -37.59
N MET A 76 -37.05 -10.04 -37.13
CA MET A 76 -36.86 -9.18 -35.97
C MET A 76 -36.69 -9.99 -34.68
N SER A 77 -37.44 -11.08 -34.52
CA SER A 77 -37.33 -12.00 -33.38
C SER A 77 -35.93 -12.61 -33.26
N SER A 78 -35.35 -13.01 -34.40
CA SER A 78 -33.99 -13.55 -34.45
C SER A 78 -32.95 -12.50 -34.03
N ALA A 79 -33.03 -11.29 -34.60
CA ALA A 79 -32.12 -10.21 -34.25
C ALA A 79 -32.26 -9.76 -32.78
N PHE A 80 -33.48 -9.75 -32.23
CA PHE A 80 -33.71 -9.51 -30.80
C PHE A 80 -33.05 -10.58 -29.93
N ALA A 81 -33.18 -11.86 -30.28
CA ALA A 81 -32.57 -12.95 -29.52
C ALA A 81 -31.03 -12.84 -29.52
N HIS A 82 -30.42 -12.60 -30.68
CA HIS A 82 -28.97 -12.39 -30.80
C HIS A 82 -28.50 -11.20 -29.95
N ASN A 83 -29.18 -10.06 -30.07
CA ASN A 83 -28.78 -8.86 -29.35
C ASN A 83 -29.00 -8.95 -27.83
N SER A 84 -30.04 -9.68 -27.39
CA SER A 84 -30.27 -10.00 -25.98
C SER A 84 -29.10 -10.78 -25.40
N LEU A 85 -28.64 -11.81 -26.11
CA LEU A 85 -27.50 -12.63 -25.70
C LEU A 85 -26.21 -11.80 -25.66
N ASP A 86 -25.97 -10.96 -26.67
CA ASP A 86 -24.81 -10.08 -26.71
C ASP A 86 -24.80 -9.10 -25.53
N TYR A 87 -25.94 -8.50 -25.19
CA TYR A 87 -26.04 -7.60 -24.04
C TYR A 87 -25.76 -8.32 -22.71
N VAL A 88 -26.34 -9.50 -22.50
CA VAL A 88 -26.07 -10.33 -21.31
C VAL A 88 -24.59 -10.74 -21.25
N TYR A 89 -24.00 -11.10 -22.39
CA TYR A 89 -22.58 -11.42 -22.48
C TYR A 89 -21.71 -10.24 -22.06
N GLN A 90 -22.00 -9.02 -22.55
CA GLN A 90 -21.25 -7.81 -22.16
C GLN A 90 -21.35 -7.52 -20.66
N ILE A 91 -22.52 -7.73 -20.05
CA ILE A 91 -22.69 -7.63 -18.58
C ILE A 91 -21.81 -8.66 -17.86
N ASN A 92 -21.79 -9.90 -18.34
CA ASN A 92 -21.00 -10.97 -17.73
C ASN A 92 -19.50 -10.67 -17.82
N VAL A 93 -19.03 -10.22 -18.97
CA VAL A 93 -17.64 -9.77 -19.17
C VAL A 93 -17.30 -8.64 -18.20
N LEU A 94 -18.15 -7.62 -18.08
CA LEU A 94 -17.93 -6.51 -17.14
C LEU A 94 -17.83 -7.01 -15.68
N ARG A 95 -18.72 -7.92 -15.28
CA ARG A 95 -18.73 -8.50 -13.92
C ARG A 95 -17.45 -9.27 -13.62
N LEU A 96 -17.00 -10.09 -14.57
CA LEU A 96 -15.75 -10.85 -14.43
C LEU A 96 -14.53 -9.92 -14.42
N LYS A 97 -14.49 -8.95 -15.32
CA LYS A 97 -13.40 -7.98 -15.44
C LYS A 97 -13.24 -7.13 -14.19
N LYS A 98 -14.35 -6.65 -13.59
CA LYS A 98 -14.32 -5.94 -12.30
C LYS A 98 -13.59 -6.72 -11.21
N ARG A 99 -13.85 -8.03 -11.12
CA ARG A 99 -13.21 -8.89 -10.12
C ARG A 99 -11.71 -9.00 -10.38
N PHE A 100 -11.31 -9.13 -11.65
CA PHE A 100 -9.91 -9.23 -12.04
C PHE A 100 -9.15 -7.92 -11.79
N ASP A 101 -9.68 -6.78 -12.23
CA ASP A 101 -9.02 -5.47 -12.10
C ASP A 101 -8.78 -5.09 -10.61
N VAL A 102 -9.67 -5.48 -9.69
CA VAL A 102 -9.48 -5.31 -8.24
C VAL A 102 -8.31 -6.15 -7.73
N LEU A 103 -8.25 -7.43 -8.13
CA LEU A 103 -7.16 -8.32 -7.74
C LEU A 103 -5.82 -7.86 -8.30
N GLU A 104 -5.79 -7.41 -9.56
CA GLU A 104 -4.59 -6.86 -10.20
C GLU A 104 -4.09 -5.60 -9.48
N THR A 105 -5.00 -4.72 -9.06
CA THR A 105 -4.67 -3.53 -8.27
C THR A 105 -4.08 -3.90 -6.91
N MET A 106 -4.67 -4.89 -6.23
CA MET A 106 -4.16 -5.38 -4.95
C MET A 106 -2.78 -6.03 -5.09
N LEU A 107 -2.57 -6.83 -6.14
CA LEU A 107 -1.28 -7.44 -6.44
C LEU A 107 -0.21 -6.38 -6.75
N SER A 108 -0.56 -5.37 -7.57
CA SER A 108 0.33 -4.25 -7.88
C SER A 108 0.76 -3.50 -6.61
N PHE A 109 -0.17 -3.29 -5.67
CA PHE A 109 0.14 -2.66 -4.39
C PHE A 109 1.04 -3.53 -3.52
N MET A 110 0.77 -4.84 -3.40
CA MET A 110 1.61 -5.77 -2.64
C MET A 110 3.04 -5.83 -3.21
N ASN A 111 3.20 -5.79 -4.53
CA ASN A 111 4.51 -5.75 -5.15
C ASN A 111 5.26 -4.45 -4.83
N ALA A 112 4.56 -3.30 -4.86
CA ALA A 112 5.17 -2.02 -4.48
C ALA A 112 5.59 -2.01 -2.99
N GLN A 113 4.77 -2.59 -2.10
CA GLN A 113 5.11 -2.76 -0.69
C GLN A 113 6.35 -3.65 -0.52
N ASN A 114 6.41 -4.77 -1.24
CA ASN A 114 7.57 -5.66 -1.21
C ASN A 114 8.86 -4.94 -1.62
N THR A 115 8.82 -4.18 -2.72
CA THR A 115 9.96 -3.35 -3.16
C THR A 115 10.35 -2.32 -2.09
N TYR A 116 9.39 -1.64 -1.47
CA TYR A 116 9.66 -0.68 -0.40
C TYR A 116 10.37 -1.34 0.80
N PHE A 117 9.88 -2.49 1.26
CA PHE A 117 10.49 -3.19 2.39
C PHE A 117 11.88 -3.73 2.06
N HIS A 118 12.09 -4.24 0.86
CA HIS A 118 13.42 -4.69 0.42
C HIS A 118 14.41 -3.54 0.39
N GLN A 119 14.05 -2.42 -0.24
CA GLN A 119 14.90 -1.22 -0.31
C GLN A 119 15.17 -0.62 1.08
N GLY A 120 14.18 -0.62 1.95
CA GLY A 120 14.32 -0.19 3.34
C GLY A 120 15.25 -1.09 4.14
N HIS A 121 15.10 -2.41 3.99
CA HIS A 121 15.94 -3.40 4.66
C HIS A 121 17.40 -3.29 4.24
N ASP A 122 17.67 -3.21 2.94
CA ASP A 122 19.04 -3.04 2.40
C ASP A 122 19.67 -1.75 2.96
N LEU A 123 18.91 -0.66 3.00
CA LEU A 123 19.37 0.60 3.60
C LEU A 123 19.72 0.44 5.09
N PHE A 124 18.93 -0.30 5.87
CA PHE A 124 19.23 -0.51 7.28
C PHE A 124 20.46 -1.40 7.49
N ILE A 125 20.67 -2.41 6.65
CA ILE A 125 21.90 -3.21 6.64
C ILE A 125 23.11 -2.33 6.37
N ASP A 126 23.03 -1.45 5.38
CA ASP A 126 24.13 -0.54 5.03
C ASP A 126 24.45 0.47 6.16
N LEU A 127 23.44 0.83 6.97
CA LEU A 127 23.61 1.70 8.13
C LEU A 127 24.14 0.98 9.39
N ASP A 128 23.97 -0.34 9.51
CA ASP A 128 24.39 -1.12 10.68
C ASP A 128 25.85 -0.90 11.12
N PRO A 129 26.87 -0.91 10.22
CA PRO A 129 28.26 -0.65 10.62
C PRO A 129 28.45 0.76 11.18
N TYR A 130 27.78 1.77 10.63
CA TYR A 130 27.83 3.13 11.17
C TYR A 130 27.23 3.21 12.58
N VAL A 131 26.07 2.56 12.79
CA VAL A 131 25.40 2.52 14.11
C VAL A 131 26.28 1.82 15.14
N LYS A 132 26.97 0.73 14.76
CA LYS A 132 27.94 0.04 15.62
C LYS A 132 29.13 0.93 15.97
N ASN A 133 29.75 1.58 14.98
CA ASN A 133 30.87 2.49 15.22
C ASN A 133 30.50 3.63 16.18
N VAL A 134 29.32 4.24 16.02
CA VAL A 134 28.84 5.29 16.93
C VAL A 134 28.60 4.76 18.35
N ARG A 135 28.10 3.52 18.49
CA ARG A 135 27.92 2.87 19.80
C ARG A 135 29.26 2.60 20.48
N ASP A 136 30.23 2.09 19.72
CA ASP A 136 31.55 1.73 20.23
C ASP A 136 32.32 2.98 20.63
N GLN A 137 32.25 4.07 19.84
CA GLN A 137 32.83 5.36 20.19
C GLN A 137 32.29 5.90 21.52
N LYS A 138 30.96 5.87 21.71
CA LYS A 138 30.34 6.28 22.99
C LYS A 138 30.81 5.42 24.17
N THR A 139 31.07 4.14 23.93
CA THR A 139 31.56 3.21 24.97
C THR A 139 33.00 3.55 25.37
N VAL A 140 33.86 3.85 24.39
CA VAL A 140 35.23 4.32 24.62
C VAL A 140 35.23 5.66 25.35
N ASP A 141 34.44 6.63 24.90
CA ASP A 141 34.37 7.96 25.53
C ASP A 141 33.91 7.85 27.00
N ASN A 142 32.90 7.02 27.30
CA ASN A 142 32.49 6.73 28.67
C ASN A 142 33.60 6.04 29.49
N SER A 143 34.35 5.13 28.87
CA SER A 143 35.44 4.41 29.54
C SER A 143 36.60 5.34 29.87
N ILE A 144 36.95 6.25 28.96
CA ILE A 144 37.97 7.29 29.18
C ILE A 144 37.55 8.20 30.34
N VAL A 145 36.28 8.61 30.42
CA VAL A 145 35.77 9.42 31.52
C VAL A 145 35.86 8.69 32.87
N ILE A 146 35.53 7.40 32.91
CA ILE A 146 35.66 6.58 34.12
C ILE A 146 37.12 6.43 34.54
N VAL A 147 38.04 6.18 33.59
CA VAL A 147 39.48 6.05 33.88
C VAL A 147 40.07 7.38 34.34
N ALA A 148 39.70 8.51 33.71
CA ALA A 148 40.13 9.83 34.14
C ALA A 148 39.60 10.19 35.53
N ALA A 149 38.35 9.83 35.84
CA ALA A 149 37.77 10.02 37.17
C ALA A 149 38.44 9.12 38.22
N ALA A 150 38.82 7.89 37.87
CA ALA A 150 39.53 6.99 38.77
C ALA A 150 40.96 7.50 39.06
N ALA A 151 41.70 7.92 38.03
CA ALA A 151 43.04 8.48 38.19
C ALA A 151 43.05 9.77 39.03
N ALA A 152 42.03 10.62 38.89
CA ALA A 152 41.89 11.83 39.70
C ALA A 152 41.56 11.58 41.19
N ASN A 153 41.23 10.34 41.57
CA ASN A 153 40.99 9.96 42.98
C ASN A 153 42.22 9.29 43.63
N GLU A 154 43.31 9.06 42.89
CA GLU A 154 44.55 8.43 43.40
C GLU A 154 45.64 9.46 43.78
N ASP A 155 45.40 10.76 43.62
CA ASP A 155 46.38 11.85 43.87
C ASP A 155 46.24 12.52 45.26
N ASP A 156 45.44 11.99 46.20
CA ASP A 156 45.21 12.57 47.54
C ASP A 156 45.89 11.82 48.71
N ASP A 157 46.76 10.84 48.46
CA ASP A 157 47.48 10.09 49.51
C ASP A 157 49.01 10.26 49.41
N ASP A 158 49.51 11.49 49.57
CA ASP A 158 50.90 11.73 50.01
C ASP A 158 51.00 13.13 50.65
N ASP A 159 51.08 13.19 51.99
CA ASP A 159 52.19 13.85 52.70
C ASP A 159 51.96 13.98 54.23
N ASP A 160 53.05 13.71 54.96
CA ASP A 160 53.41 14.12 56.33
C ASP A 160 52.77 13.45 57.56
N TYR A 161 53.49 12.46 58.10
CA TYR A 161 53.60 12.25 59.54
C TYR A 161 55.08 12.30 59.93
N ASP A 162 55.58 13.50 60.26
CA ASP A 162 56.83 13.65 61.00
C ASP A 162 56.60 14.46 62.30
N ASP A 163 56.91 13.76 63.38
CA ASP A 163 57.57 14.19 64.62
C ASP A 163 57.01 15.38 65.42
N ASP A 164 56.32 15.10 66.54
CA ASP A 164 56.70 15.74 67.81
C ASP A 164 56.20 15.04 69.09
N SER A 165 57.10 14.98 70.09
CA SER A 165 56.94 14.72 71.52
C SER A 165 56.89 13.27 72.05
N PHE A 166 58.06 12.75 72.47
CA PHE A 166 58.30 12.44 73.91
C PHE A 166 59.78 12.30 74.31
N VAL A 167 60.52 13.42 74.37
CA VAL A 167 61.67 13.54 75.29
C VAL A 167 61.18 14.26 76.55
N LYS A 168 60.66 13.51 77.53
CA LYS A 168 60.48 13.95 78.92
C LYS A 168 60.65 12.77 79.88
N HIS A 169 61.92 12.43 80.13
CA HIS A 169 62.31 11.69 81.33
C HIS A 169 63.49 12.40 82.01
N CYS A 170 63.45 12.39 83.35
CA CYS A 170 64.38 12.98 84.33
C CYS A 170 64.17 14.46 84.67
N VAL A 171 63.40 14.76 85.72
CA VAL A 171 63.89 15.22 87.05
C VAL A 171 62.77 15.04 88.11
N PHE A 172 62.92 14.00 88.93
CA PHE A 172 62.82 13.93 90.40
C PHE A 172 61.80 14.76 91.24
N PHE A 173 61.23 14.01 92.21
CA PHE A 173 60.95 14.31 93.65
C PHE A 173 59.51 14.55 94.17
N GLY A 174 59.11 13.66 95.12
CA GLY A 174 58.18 13.88 96.25
C GLY A 174 56.72 13.44 95.98
N GLY A 175 56.05 12.56 96.74
CA GLY A 175 56.17 12.14 98.13
C GLY A 175 54.80 12.30 98.83
N GLY A 176 54.29 11.25 99.47
CA GLY A 176 53.08 11.27 100.31
C GLY A 176 52.21 10.03 100.07
N ARG A 177 52.45 8.91 100.77
CA ARG A 177 51.87 8.55 102.09
C ARG A 177 50.35 8.64 102.13
#